data_AF-A0A3D4BZR8-F1
#
_entry.id   AF-A0A3D4BZR8-F1
#
_cell.length_a   1.000
_cell.length_b   1.000
_cell.length_c   1.000
_cell.angle_alpha   90.00
_cell.angle_beta   90.00
_cell.angle_gamma   90.00
#
_symmetry.space_group_name_H-M   'P 1'
#
loop_
_entity.id
_entity.type
_entity.pdbx_description
1 polymer ?
#
loop_
_entity_poly.entity_id
_entity_poly.type
_entity_poly.pdbx_seq_one_letter_code
_entity_poly.pdbx_strand_id
1 'polypeptide(L)'
;MSIGEDAGKKDQIRKFLDRVSRGQRFIEDIWVEREVKEPGSEGIFNQARSLSGNPISNITELLKDDISHTFGHSLFTFRFIAASPGSGKTTLLDYLCELIDTDNIYRKYSVIINFSFNELLSDAGNESFGVKLYSYILTQTFWCLMRDSDITLSKDIRVSAERFLFKLLGKDKASQIKANADNEMLFTHYLNICLSEVKVNFRKLFFHVIEHIIKDESQTNFVYLIDELDGLQSHVDYLHDARSIIRDLINETASIQNQRLMIYIVGRGDDVESFIKEDHALYSRVFDSVISLVGFRKEECEKIKSIIEQRIKGAYSGCKDFDKAWKELKCINLQPQDHYKTLREFCKIYSQKVIAIHEKYFKFFDESFNRFECKARQLVETECQKKWLKFLGDSLIEEKIFPEKTANYLGHNGWRKYKGKGGYSLLISDSTTRIKNHNVDCYVELRHHDDIVAKAYGEAKNYSLIKEHLNTFQEWLKDFDFSVDNSPPDLAFLIAPGCTELQIRKLKNKNIEFLKTERIDETNRSGSSSHENVDPVLSFINTDDREKMIQILRGTKIQQKSIDKIIKNRPYSQLDELESKAKISKSMRDKIEDKRGYL
;
A
#
# COMPACT_ATOMS: atom_id res chain seq x y z
N MET A 1 22.28 18.40 13.76
CA MET A 1 21.21 17.44 13.46
C MET A 1 21.57 16.77 12.15
N SER A 2 22.09 15.54 12.22
CA SER A 2 22.63 14.82 11.06
C SER A 2 21.49 14.40 10.13
N ILE A 3 21.69 14.70 8.85
CA ILE A 3 20.84 14.29 7.75
C ILE A 3 21.19 12.82 7.49
N GLY A 4 20.39 11.89 8.00
CA GLY A 4 20.52 10.47 7.68
C GLY A 4 20.17 10.27 6.20
N GLU A 5 21.11 9.72 5.43
CA GLU A 5 20.86 9.23 4.07
C GLU A 5 19.76 8.15 4.10
N ASP A 6 18.59 8.47 3.56
CA ASP A 6 17.39 7.64 3.56
C ASP A 6 17.44 6.64 2.37
N ALA A 7 18.45 5.75 2.37
CA ALA A 7 18.77 4.87 1.25
C ALA A 7 17.69 3.80 0.96
N GLY A 8 16.87 3.43 1.95
CA GLY A 8 15.83 2.41 1.86
C GLY A 8 14.54 2.77 1.09
N LYS A 9 14.47 3.94 0.45
CA LYS A 9 13.22 4.44 -0.19
C LYS A 9 13.30 4.65 -1.70
N LYS A 10 14.37 4.23 -2.38
CA LYS A 10 14.51 4.48 -3.83
C LYS A 10 13.49 3.69 -4.66
N ASP A 11 13.27 2.42 -4.29
CA ASP A 11 12.21 1.56 -4.83
C ASP A 11 10.77 2.04 -4.52
N GLN A 12 10.63 3.06 -3.66
CA GLN A 12 9.36 3.63 -3.25
C GLN A 12 9.07 4.99 -3.88
N ILE A 13 10.04 5.71 -4.46
CA ILE A 13 9.77 7.08 -4.95
C ILE A 13 8.85 7.08 -6.16
N ARG A 14 9.10 6.24 -7.16
CA ARG A 14 8.22 6.16 -8.34
C ARG A 14 6.81 5.73 -7.93
N LYS A 15 6.69 4.72 -7.06
CA LYS A 15 5.40 4.22 -6.51
C LYS A 15 4.69 5.27 -5.66
N PHE A 16 5.44 6.01 -4.84
CA PHE A 16 4.93 7.13 -4.04
C PHE A 16 4.39 8.23 -4.94
N LEU A 17 5.17 8.68 -5.93
CA LEU A 17 4.75 9.69 -6.90
C LEU A 17 3.53 9.22 -7.70
N ASP A 18 3.45 7.92 -8.05
CA ASP A 18 2.25 7.35 -8.67
C ASP A 18 1.04 7.45 -7.75
N ARG A 19 1.17 7.06 -6.47
CA ARG A 19 0.10 7.20 -5.49
C ARG A 19 -0.36 8.65 -5.38
N VAL A 20 0.56 9.59 -5.21
CA VAL A 20 0.24 11.03 -5.15
C VAL A 20 -0.41 11.51 -6.45
N SER A 21 0.06 11.03 -7.61
CA SER A 21 -0.48 11.44 -8.91
C SER A 21 -1.93 10.99 -9.12
N ARG A 22 -2.33 9.86 -8.54
CA ARG A 22 -3.72 9.38 -8.58
C ARG A 22 -4.63 10.29 -7.76
N GLY A 23 -4.11 10.89 -6.68
CA GLY A 23 -4.86 11.81 -5.82
C GLY A 23 -6.14 11.17 -5.25
N GLN A 24 -6.12 9.86 -5.10
CA GLN A 24 -7.18 9.02 -4.56
C GLN A 24 -6.64 8.31 -3.33
N ARG A 25 -7.52 8.04 -2.35
CA ARG A 25 -7.17 7.46 -1.06
C ARG A 25 -6.29 8.35 -0.19
N PHE A 26 -6.27 8.05 1.09
CA PHE A 26 -5.37 8.68 2.03
C PHE A 26 -3.91 8.32 1.70
N ILE A 27 -3.03 9.32 1.76
CA ILE A 27 -1.58 9.15 1.64
C ILE A 27 -0.98 9.89 2.83
N GLU A 28 -0.70 9.13 3.89
CA GLU A 28 -0.14 9.66 5.14
C GLU A 28 1.04 10.60 4.91
N ASP A 29 1.96 10.20 4.02
CA ASP A 29 3.18 10.94 3.71
C ASP A 29 2.93 12.37 3.21
N ILE A 30 1.78 12.67 2.62
CA ILE A 30 1.42 14.01 2.11
C ILE A 30 0.15 14.56 2.76
N TRP A 31 -0.30 13.96 3.86
CA TRP A 31 -1.43 14.47 4.60
C TRP A 31 -1.11 15.85 5.15
N VAL A 32 -2.01 16.79 4.92
CA VAL A 32 -1.94 18.15 5.46
C VAL A 32 -3.19 18.37 6.27
N GLU A 33 -2.99 18.69 7.55
CA GLU A 33 -4.08 19.05 8.46
C GLU A 33 -4.88 20.21 7.90
N ARG A 34 -6.19 20.01 7.78
CA ARG A 34 -7.12 21.02 7.28
C ARG A 34 -7.99 21.54 8.39
N GLU A 35 -8.27 22.82 8.30
CA GLU A 35 -9.15 23.51 9.22
C GLU A 35 -10.61 23.11 8.98
N VAL A 36 -11.35 23.03 10.08
CA VAL A 36 -12.79 22.74 10.09
C VAL A 36 -13.57 23.96 10.58
N LYS A 37 -14.83 24.06 10.16
CA LYS A 37 -15.73 25.17 10.53
C LYS A 37 -17.11 24.70 10.93
N GLU A 38 -17.75 25.50 11.76
CA GLU A 38 -19.20 25.42 11.97
C GLU A 38 -19.95 25.95 10.73
N PRO A 39 -21.16 25.45 10.44
CA PRO A 39 -22.00 25.96 9.37
C PRO A 39 -22.27 27.46 9.52
N GLY A 40 -22.20 28.22 8.44
CA GLY A 40 -22.52 29.66 8.43
C GLY A 40 -21.47 30.57 9.10
N SER A 41 -20.35 30.03 9.59
CA SER A 41 -19.26 30.81 10.19
C SER A 41 -18.30 31.37 9.12
N GLU A 42 -18.70 32.45 8.45
CA GLU A 42 -17.84 33.12 7.46
C GLU A 42 -16.57 33.67 8.12
N GLY A 43 -15.41 33.34 7.56
CA GLY A 43 -14.11 33.86 8.01
C GLY A 43 -13.61 33.39 9.39
N ILE A 44 -14.43 32.68 10.17
CA ILE A 44 -14.06 32.17 11.50
C ILE A 44 -13.63 30.71 11.36
N PHE A 45 -12.39 30.42 11.73
CA PHE A 45 -11.79 29.08 11.65
C PHE A 45 -11.52 28.58 13.08
N ASN A 46 -11.50 27.26 13.28
CA ASN A 46 -11.12 26.61 14.54
C ASN A 46 -12.05 26.91 15.73
N GLN A 47 -13.31 27.24 15.47
CA GLN A 47 -14.36 27.34 16.50
C GLN A 47 -15.32 26.16 16.50
N ALA A 48 -15.14 25.20 15.59
CA ALA A 48 -15.96 23.99 15.54
C ALA A 48 -15.88 23.23 16.86
N ARG A 49 -17.01 22.67 17.29
CA ARG A 49 -17.06 21.78 18.44
C ARG A 49 -17.30 20.35 18.02
N SER A 50 -16.72 19.44 18.79
CA SER A 50 -16.99 18.02 18.68
C SER A 50 -18.37 17.69 19.24
N LEU A 51 -18.88 16.49 18.95
CA LEU A 51 -20.09 16.00 19.62
C LEU A 51 -19.89 15.85 21.13
N SER A 52 -18.65 15.65 21.57
CA SER A 52 -18.25 15.66 22.99
C SER A 52 -18.15 17.08 23.59
N GLY A 53 -18.41 18.13 22.81
CA GLY A 53 -18.36 19.53 23.23
C GLY A 53 -16.95 20.14 23.27
N ASN A 54 -15.93 19.41 22.82
CA ASN A 54 -14.53 19.85 22.80
C ASN A 54 -14.27 20.82 21.63
N PRO A 55 -13.42 21.85 21.80
CA PRO A 55 -12.99 22.67 20.68
C PRO A 55 -12.14 21.85 19.69
N ILE A 56 -12.44 21.97 18.41
CA ILE A 56 -11.74 21.31 17.31
C ILE A 56 -11.16 22.36 16.37
N SER A 57 -9.89 22.19 16.03
CA SER A 57 -9.19 23.03 15.06
C SER A 57 -8.96 22.36 13.70
N ASN A 58 -8.94 21.03 13.64
CA ASN A 58 -8.60 20.31 12.41
C ASN A 58 -9.36 18.98 12.24
N ILE A 59 -9.26 18.40 11.03
CA ILE A 59 -9.91 17.12 10.70
C ILE A 59 -9.43 15.98 11.61
N THR A 60 -8.14 15.89 11.93
CA THR A 60 -7.64 14.79 12.76
C THR A 60 -8.21 14.83 14.17
N GLU A 61 -8.29 16.01 14.79
CA GLU A 61 -8.95 16.22 16.08
C GLU A 61 -10.43 15.83 16.04
N LEU A 62 -11.15 16.26 14.99
CA LEU A 62 -12.55 15.89 14.76
C LEU A 62 -12.73 14.37 14.75
N LEU A 63 -12.02 13.68 13.85
CA LEU A 63 -12.19 12.25 13.64
C LEU A 63 -11.78 11.44 14.88
N LYS A 64 -10.72 11.85 15.58
CA LYS A 64 -10.30 11.18 16.82
C LYS A 64 -11.30 11.36 17.95
N ASP A 65 -11.87 12.56 18.10
CA ASP A 65 -12.92 12.79 19.10
C ASP A 65 -14.16 11.95 18.77
N ASP A 66 -14.58 11.92 17.51
CA ASP A 66 -15.74 11.14 17.07
C ASP A 66 -15.53 9.62 17.25
N ILE A 67 -14.33 9.11 16.95
CA ILE A 67 -13.94 7.71 17.25
C ILE A 67 -14.00 7.48 18.75
N SER A 68 -13.44 8.36 19.58
CA SER A 68 -13.47 8.21 21.04
C SER A 68 -14.91 8.25 21.57
N HIS A 69 -15.75 9.13 21.03
CA HIS A 69 -17.17 9.27 21.38
C HIS A 69 -17.93 7.97 21.07
N THR A 70 -17.77 7.41 19.86
CA THR A 70 -18.48 6.18 19.50
C THR A 70 -17.87 4.93 20.10
N PHE A 71 -16.55 4.76 20.01
CA PHE A 71 -15.89 3.49 20.31
C PHE A 71 -15.49 3.43 21.79
N GLY A 72 -15.07 4.56 22.37
CA GLY A 72 -14.72 4.67 23.79
C GLY A 72 -15.96 4.76 24.67
N HIS A 73 -16.89 5.67 24.35
CA HIS A 73 -18.06 5.93 25.19
C HIS A 73 -19.33 5.17 24.77
N SER A 74 -19.28 4.36 23.71
CA SER A 74 -20.42 3.58 23.20
C SER A 74 -21.61 4.45 22.77
N LEU A 75 -21.33 5.63 22.18
CA LEU A 75 -22.36 6.61 21.80
C LEU A 75 -22.59 6.68 20.29
N PHE A 76 -23.80 7.08 19.91
CA PHE A 76 -24.13 7.33 18.51
C PHE A 76 -23.44 8.60 18.00
N THR A 77 -22.79 8.51 16.85
CA THR A 77 -22.24 9.65 16.11
C THR A 77 -22.93 9.78 14.76
N PHE A 78 -23.48 10.95 14.48
CA PHE A 78 -24.05 11.28 13.18
C PHE A 78 -23.51 12.63 12.69
N ARG A 79 -22.95 12.66 11.47
CA ARG A 79 -22.42 13.88 10.87
C ARG A 79 -22.86 14.06 9.43
N PHE A 80 -23.24 15.30 9.13
CA PHE A 80 -23.20 15.81 7.77
C PHE A 80 -21.87 16.54 7.53
N ILE A 81 -21.21 16.26 6.42
CA ILE A 81 -20.01 16.96 5.99
C ILE A 81 -20.35 17.80 4.75
N ALA A 82 -20.36 19.12 4.94
CA ALA A 82 -20.61 20.12 3.92
C ALA A 82 -19.27 20.54 3.28
N ALA A 83 -18.99 20.04 2.08
CA ALA A 83 -17.66 20.16 1.48
C ALA A 83 -17.63 21.24 0.37
N SER A 84 -16.74 22.22 0.46
CA SER A 84 -16.47 23.10 -0.70
C SER A 84 -15.84 22.29 -1.85
N PRO A 85 -16.01 22.69 -3.12
CA PRO A 85 -15.32 22.03 -4.24
C PRO A 85 -13.81 21.92 -4.01
N GLY A 86 -13.26 20.71 -4.16
CA GLY A 86 -11.83 20.45 -3.96
C GLY A 86 -11.35 20.33 -2.50
N SER A 87 -12.27 20.41 -1.52
CA SER A 87 -11.98 20.29 -0.07
C SER A 87 -11.64 18.88 0.41
N GLY A 88 -11.57 17.88 -0.49
CA GLY A 88 -11.05 16.54 -0.16
C GLY A 88 -12.03 15.63 0.59
N LYS A 89 -13.34 15.78 0.36
CA LYS A 89 -14.40 15.00 1.01
C LYS A 89 -14.17 13.48 1.07
N THR A 90 -13.83 12.85 -0.05
CA THR A 90 -13.54 11.41 -0.11
C THR A 90 -12.29 11.05 0.67
N THR A 91 -11.26 11.92 0.64
CA THR A 91 -10.03 11.72 1.41
C THR A 91 -10.27 11.78 2.93
N LEU A 92 -11.25 12.57 3.39
CA LEU A 92 -11.67 12.55 4.79
C LEU A 92 -12.23 11.18 5.19
N LEU A 93 -13.09 10.60 4.36
CA LEU A 93 -13.65 9.26 4.61
C LEU A 93 -12.56 8.19 4.59
N ASP A 94 -11.65 8.25 3.62
CA ASP A 94 -10.50 7.35 3.55
C ASP A 94 -9.60 7.49 4.79
N TYR A 95 -9.40 8.70 5.30
CA TYR A 95 -8.59 8.94 6.49
C TYR A 95 -9.24 8.40 7.77
N LEU A 96 -10.57 8.51 7.89
CA LEU A 96 -11.31 7.90 8.99
C LEU A 96 -11.13 6.37 9.01
N CYS A 97 -11.20 5.71 7.86
CA CYS A 97 -10.91 4.27 7.76
C CYS A 97 -9.49 3.95 8.23
N GLU A 98 -8.49 4.71 7.77
CA GLU A 98 -7.07 4.48 8.14
C GLU A 98 -6.82 4.69 9.64
N LEU A 99 -7.49 5.65 10.28
CA LEU A 99 -7.43 5.83 11.73
C LEU A 99 -7.99 4.62 12.49
N ILE A 100 -9.07 4.02 11.99
CA ILE A 100 -9.67 2.81 12.57
C ILE A 100 -8.77 1.58 12.32
N ASP A 101 -8.22 1.44 11.11
CA ASP A 101 -7.39 0.30 10.72
C ASP A 101 -6.01 0.27 11.41
N THR A 102 -5.50 1.43 11.81
CA THR A 102 -4.21 1.55 12.50
C THR A 102 -4.27 1.04 13.94
N ASP A 103 -5.43 1.10 14.59
CA ASP A 103 -5.63 0.55 15.93
C ASP A 103 -6.09 -0.92 15.85
N ASN A 104 -5.28 -1.83 16.41
CA ASN A 104 -5.56 -3.26 16.36
C ASN A 104 -6.88 -3.68 17.01
N ILE A 105 -7.33 -2.96 18.04
CA ILE A 105 -8.63 -3.22 18.69
C ILE A 105 -9.72 -2.73 17.76
N TYR A 106 -9.65 -1.48 17.30
CA TYR A 106 -10.69 -0.94 16.45
C TYR A 106 -10.83 -1.71 15.14
N ARG A 107 -9.73 -2.05 14.49
CA ARG A 107 -9.71 -2.91 13.30
C ARG A 107 -10.41 -4.26 13.52
N LYS A 108 -10.20 -4.89 14.68
CA LYS A 108 -10.80 -6.21 15.00
C LYS A 108 -12.30 -6.15 15.24
N TYR A 109 -12.81 -5.02 15.72
CA TYR A 109 -14.17 -4.90 16.21
C TYR A 109 -15.02 -3.89 15.43
N SER A 110 -14.52 -3.33 14.32
CA SER A 110 -15.27 -2.34 13.53
C SER A 110 -15.73 -2.93 12.20
N VAL A 111 -17.03 -2.79 11.93
CA VAL A 111 -17.66 -3.12 10.65
C VAL A 111 -17.83 -1.80 9.89
N ILE A 112 -17.01 -1.59 8.87
CA ILE A 112 -16.96 -0.35 8.09
C ILE A 112 -17.58 -0.58 6.72
N ILE A 113 -18.63 0.17 6.40
CA ILE A 113 -19.31 0.16 5.12
C ILE A 113 -19.18 1.54 4.48
N ASN A 114 -18.58 1.59 3.28
CA ASN A 114 -18.35 2.82 2.54
C ASN A 114 -18.97 2.68 1.14
N PHE A 115 -19.84 3.62 0.76
CA PHE A 115 -20.51 3.65 -0.54
C PHE A 115 -20.94 5.08 -0.90
N SER A 116 -21.35 5.29 -2.15
CA SER A 116 -21.92 6.57 -2.58
C SER A 116 -23.42 6.48 -2.83
N PHE A 117 -24.15 7.59 -2.69
CA PHE A 117 -25.56 7.62 -3.05
C PHE A 117 -25.80 7.26 -4.52
N ASN A 118 -24.88 7.57 -5.42
CA ASN A 118 -25.04 7.19 -6.82
C ASN A 118 -25.04 5.67 -7.02
N GLU A 119 -24.25 4.93 -6.25
CA GLU A 119 -24.27 3.45 -6.27
C GLU A 119 -25.65 2.93 -5.85
N LEU A 120 -26.19 3.48 -4.75
CA LEU A 120 -27.54 3.15 -4.27
C LEU A 120 -28.65 3.47 -5.30
N LEU A 121 -28.54 4.62 -5.96
CA LEU A 121 -29.57 5.15 -6.86
C LEU A 121 -29.51 4.54 -8.27
N SER A 122 -28.41 3.87 -8.63
CA SER A 122 -28.22 3.23 -9.93
C SER A 122 -29.16 2.04 -10.18
N ASP A 123 -29.77 1.49 -9.14
CA ASP A 123 -30.67 0.36 -9.26
C ASP A 123 -32.07 0.77 -9.75
N ALA A 124 -32.51 0.17 -10.86
CA ALA A 124 -33.68 0.56 -11.64
C ALA A 124 -35.05 0.20 -11.00
N GLY A 125 -35.06 -0.16 -9.71
CA GLY A 125 -36.27 -0.53 -8.98
C GLY A 125 -37.19 0.65 -8.66
N ASN A 126 -38.51 0.41 -8.63
CA ASN A 126 -39.54 1.38 -8.23
C ASN A 126 -39.76 1.43 -6.70
N GLU A 127 -38.81 0.92 -5.92
CA GLU A 127 -38.89 0.89 -4.48
C GLU A 127 -38.75 2.31 -3.88
N SER A 128 -39.34 2.52 -2.70
CA SER A 128 -39.14 3.76 -1.96
C SER A 128 -37.69 3.90 -1.51
N PHE A 129 -37.24 5.14 -1.34
CA PHE A 129 -35.86 5.42 -0.95
C PHE A 129 -35.43 4.67 0.32
N GLY A 130 -36.32 4.60 1.32
CA GLY A 130 -36.03 3.90 2.57
C GLY A 130 -35.76 2.41 2.37
N VAL A 131 -36.52 1.74 1.50
CA VAL A 131 -36.29 0.31 1.19
C VAL A 131 -34.94 0.15 0.50
N LYS A 132 -34.64 0.97 -0.51
CA LYS A 132 -33.35 0.96 -1.20
C LYS A 132 -32.20 1.13 -0.20
N LEU A 133 -32.25 2.20 0.60
CA LEU A 133 -31.17 2.56 1.53
C LEU A 133 -30.91 1.46 2.55
N TYR A 134 -31.93 0.99 3.27
CA TYR A 134 -31.74 -0.02 4.30
C TYR A 134 -31.39 -1.39 3.73
N SER A 135 -31.95 -1.77 2.57
CA SER A 135 -31.60 -3.03 1.90
C SER A 135 -30.14 -3.04 1.45
N TYR A 136 -29.68 -1.95 0.84
CA TYR A 136 -28.29 -1.79 0.43
C TYR A 136 -27.33 -1.82 1.64
N ILE A 137 -27.64 -1.05 2.69
CA ILE A 137 -26.85 -1.05 3.94
C ILE A 137 -26.77 -2.45 4.54
N LEU A 138 -27.90 -3.17 4.64
CA LEU A 138 -27.95 -4.52 5.20
C LEU A 138 -27.15 -5.52 4.40
N THR A 139 -27.30 -5.51 3.07
CA THR A 139 -26.58 -6.44 2.19
C THR A 139 -25.08 -6.22 2.25
N GLN A 140 -24.63 -4.97 2.20
CA GLN A 140 -23.22 -4.61 2.36
C GLN A 140 -22.68 -4.96 3.74
N THR A 141 -23.46 -4.70 4.81
CA THR A 141 -23.11 -5.08 6.18
C THR A 141 -22.88 -6.59 6.29
N PHE A 142 -23.82 -7.40 5.81
CA PHE A 142 -23.66 -8.86 5.84
C PHE A 142 -22.54 -9.36 4.95
N TRP A 143 -22.32 -8.75 3.79
CA TRP A 143 -21.21 -9.14 2.94
C TRP A 143 -19.85 -8.87 3.62
N CYS A 144 -19.68 -7.69 4.23
CA CYS A 144 -18.50 -7.36 5.03
C CYS A 144 -18.29 -8.35 6.18
N LEU A 145 -19.36 -8.69 6.91
CA LEU A 145 -19.33 -9.63 8.03
C LEU A 145 -18.99 -11.08 7.61
N MET A 146 -19.38 -11.49 6.40
CA MET A 146 -19.30 -12.90 5.96
C MET A 146 -18.15 -13.19 5.02
N ARG A 147 -17.52 -12.16 4.42
CA ARG A 147 -16.41 -12.29 3.48
C ARG A 147 -15.18 -12.95 4.14
N ASP A 148 -14.76 -14.09 3.60
CA ASP A 148 -13.66 -14.88 4.17
C ASP A 148 -12.28 -14.19 4.03
N SER A 149 -12.12 -13.28 3.08
CA SER A 149 -10.86 -12.55 2.87
C SER A 149 -10.50 -11.55 3.98
N ASP A 150 -11.45 -11.18 4.85
CA ASP A 150 -11.19 -10.19 5.92
C ASP A 150 -10.70 -10.82 7.22
N ILE A 151 -9.48 -11.37 7.21
CA ILE A 151 -8.85 -12.09 8.35
C ILE A 151 -8.77 -11.22 9.63
N THR A 152 -9.05 -9.92 9.52
CA THR A 152 -8.81 -8.94 10.58
C THR A 152 -10.00 -8.75 11.52
N LEU A 153 -11.23 -8.98 11.04
CA LEU A 153 -12.44 -8.89 11.86
C LEU A 153 -12.54 -10.09 12.83
N SER A 154 -12.99 -9.82 14.07
CA SER A 154 -13.18 -10.85 15.09
C SER A 154 -14.09 -11.99 14.62
N LYS A 155 -13.66 -13.24 14.88
CA LYS A 155 -14.44 -14.44 14.56
C LYS A 155 -15.79 -14.46 15.28
N ASP A 156 -15.87 -13.89 16.47
CA ASP A 156 -17.10 -13.91 17.28
C ASP A 156 -18.19 -13.03 16.65
N ILE A 157 -17.81 -11.90 16.05
CA ILE A 157 -18.70 -11.03 15.29
C ILE A 157 -19.28 -11.80 14.09
N ARG A 158 -18.42 -12.50 13.33
CA ARG A 158 -18.84 -13.31 12.18
C ARG A 158 -19.80 -14.42 12.60
N VAL A 159 -19.50 -15.11 13.69
CA VAL A 159 -20.34 -16.18 14.24
C VAL A 159 -21.67 -15.63 14.74
N SER A 160 -21.72 -14.42 15.31
CA SER A 160 -22.97 -13.76 15.68
C SER A 160 -23.81 -13.41 14.45
N ALA A 161 -23.19 -12.82 13.42
CA ALA A 161 -23.86 -12.50 12.16
C ALA A 161 -24.43 -13.74 11.46
N GLU A 162 -23.67 -14.83 11.41
CA GLU A 162 -24.11 -16.11 10.85
C GLU A 162 -25.29 -16.70 11.65
N ARG A 163 -25.21 -16.68 12.99
CA ARG A 163 -26.33 -17.10 13.85
C ARG A 163 -27.58 -16.25 13.63
N PHE A 164 -27.42 -14.96 13.39
CA PHE A 164 -28.55 -14.08 13.07
C PHE A 164 -29.18 -14.47 11.72
N LEU A 165 -28.38 -14.66 10.67
CA LEU A 165 -28.88 -15.11 9.37
C LEU A 165 -29.57 -16.47 9.44
N PHE A 166 -29.05 -17.42 10.23
CA PHE A 166 -29.72 -18.70 10.48
C PHE A 166 -31.09 -18.54 11.11
N LYS A 167 -31.24 -17.63 12.07
CA LYS A 167 -32.53 -17.35 12.69
C LYS A 167 -33.51 -16.66 11.73
N LEU A 168 -33.01 -15.77 10.88
CA LEU A 168 -33.83 -14.99 9.96
C LEU A 168 -34.30 -15.81 8.74
N LEU A 169 -33.40 -16.58 8.13
CA LEU A 169 -33.62 -17.21 6.82
C LEU A 169 -33.71 -18.73 6.87
N GLY A 170 -33.32 -19.34 7.99
CA GLY A 170 -33.12 -20.78 8.12
C GLY A 170 -31.72 -21.22 7.68
N LYS A 171 -31.31 -22.42 8.13
CA LYS A 171 -29.95 -22.94 7.97
C LYS A 171 -29.54 -23.10 6.51
N ASP A 172 -30.43 -23.61 5.67
CA ASP A 172 -30.12 -23.94 4.28
C ASP A 172 -29.84 -22.68 3.44
N LYS A 173 -30.73 -21.68 3.50
CA LYS A 173 -30.58 -20.42 2.76
C LYS A 173 -29.36 -19.62 3.20
N ALA A 174 -29.15 -19.50 4.50
CA ALA A 174 -27.98 -18.81 5.04
C ALA A 174 -26.66 -19.51 4.68
N SER A 175 -26.64 -20.85 4.63
CA SER A 175 -25.46 -21.61 4.18
C SER A 175 -25.16 -21.36 2.70
N GLN A 176 -26.19 -21.23 1.86
CA GLN A 176 -26.04 -20.86 0.44
C GLN A 176 -25.52 -19.43 0.28
N ILE A 177 -26.02 -18.48 1.07
CA ILE A 177 -25.52 -17.09 1.09
C ILE A 177 -24.03 -17.09 1.47
N LYS A 178 -23.66 -17.82 2.52
CA LYS A 178 -22.26 -17.93 2.97
C LYS A 178 -21.36 -18.55 1.91
N ALA A 179 -21.83 -19.54 1.16
CA ALA A 179 -21.06 -20.13 0.05
C ALA A 179 -20.71 -19.13 -1.06
N ASN A 180 -21.43 -17.99 -1.14
CA ASN A 180 -21.18 -16.93 -2.11
C ASN A 180 -20.39 -15.74 -1.52
N ALA A 181 -19.86 -15.83 -0.30
CA ALA A 181 -19.22 -14.69 0.38
C ALA A 181 -18.00 -14.12 -0.37
N ASP A 182 -17.35 -14.90 -1.22
CA ASP A 182 -16.22 -14.47 -2.06
C ASP A 182 -16.63 -13.63 -3.29
N ASN A 183 -17.93 -13.54 -3.60
CA ASN A 183 -18.45 -12.77 -4.73
C ASN A 183 -19.59 -11.86 -4.27
N GLU A 184 -19.27 -10.56 -4.14
CA GLU A 184 -20.20 -9.52 -3.69
C GLU A 184 -21.53 -9.49 -4.46
N MET A 185 -21.46 -9.60 -5.79
CA MET A 185 -22.63 -9.51 -6.66
C MET A 185 -23.57 -10.69 -6.41
N LEU A 186 -23.03 -11.91 -6.35
CA LEU A 186 -23.82 -13.10 -6.07
C LEU A 186 -24.38 -13.06 -4.64
N PHE A 187 -23.54 -12.72 -3.66
CA PHE A 187 -23.95 -12.61 -2.26
C PHE A 187 -25.14 -11.65 -2.09
N THR A 188 -24.99 -10.43 -2.60
CA THR A 188 -26.00 -9.37 -2.50
C THR A 188 -27.29 -9.77 -3.20
N HIS A 189 -27.19 -10.36 -4.41
CA HIS A 189 -28.36 -10.82 -5.16
C HIS A 189 -29.14 -11.91 -4.41
N TYR A 190 -28.46 -12.96 -3.91
CA TYR A 190 -29.11 -14.04 -3.18
C TYR A 190 -29.72 -13.58 -1.84
N LEU A 191 -29.01 -12.70 -1.12
CA LEU A 191 -29.53 -12.14 0.13
C LEU A 191 -30.78 -11.29 -0.13
N ASN A 192 -30.78 -10.44 -1.17
CA ASN A 192 -31.95 -9.65 -1.55
C ASN A 192 -33.18 -10.52 -1.89
N ILE A 193 -32.98 -11.60 -2.65
CA ILE A 193 -34.06 -12.57 -2.92
C ILE A 193 -34.62 -13.12 -1.60
N CYS A 194 -33.74 -13.59 -0.71
CA CYS A 194 -34.16 -14.16 0.57
C CYS A 194 -34.90 -13.14 1.45
N LEU A 195 -34.43 -11.89 1.52
CA LEU A 195 -35.08 -10.83 2.29
C LEU A 195 -36.46 -10.47 1.73
N SER A 196 -36.61 -10.49 0.40
CA SER A 196 -37.90 -10.23 -0.27
C SER A 196 -38.96 -11.30 0.06
N GLU A 197 -38.55 -12.56 0.19
CA GLU A 197 -39.43 -13.68 0.52
C GLU A 197 -39.95 -13.62 1.97
N VAL A 198 -39.10 -13.18 2.90
CA VAL A 198 -39.44 -13.11 4.34
C VAL A 198 -40.27 -11.86 4.67
N LYS A 199 -40.45 -10.94 3.71
CA LYS A 199 -41.24 -9.70 3.85
C LYS A 199 -40.85 -8.88 5.10
N VAL A 200 -39.55 -8.64 5.24
CA VAL A 200 -39.00 -7.91 6.37
C VAL A 200 -39.29 -6.40 6.28
N ASN A 201 -39.43 -5.76 7.44
CA ASN A 201 -39.29 -4.30 7.52
C ASN A 201 -37.80 -3.98 7.61
N PHE A 202 -37.22 -3.49 6.50
CA PHE A 202 -35.76 -3.28 6.38
C PHE A 202 -35.20 -2.34 7.46
N ARG A 203 -35.92 -1.27 7.81
CA ARG A 203 -35.52 -0.34 8.88
C ARG A 203 -35.42 -1.06 10.23
N LYS A 204 -36.46 -1.80 10.63
CA LYS A 204 -36.42 -2.57 11.88
C LYS A 204 -35.32 -3.63 11.85
N LEU A 205 -35.16 -4.30 10.71
CA LEU A 205 -34.15 -5.33 10.53
C LEU A 205 -32.74 -4.77 10.73
N PHE A 206 -32.45 -3.58 10.18
CA PHE A 206 -31.17 -2.89 10.37
C PHE A 206 -30.83 -2.72 11.86
N PHE A 207 -31.73 -2.16 12.66
CA PHE A 207 -31.49 -2.00 14.10
C PHE A 207 -31.40 -3.34 14.84
N HIS A 208 -32.22 -4.34 14.48
CA HIS A 208 -32.16 -5.67 15.09
C HIS A 208 -30.82 -6.37 14.82
N VAL A 209 -30.22 -6.19 13.64
CA VAL A 209 -28.90 -6.75 13.31
C VAL A 209 -27.83 -6.13 14.20
N ILE A 210 -27.80 -4.79 14.29
CA ILE A 210 -26.82 -4.06 15.12
C ILE A 210 -26.96 -4.48 16.59
N GLU A 211 -28.18 -4.45 17.12
CA GLU A 211 -28.43 -4.83 18.52
C GLU A 211 -28.06 -6.28 18.81
N HIS A 212 -28.34 -7.21 17.88
CA HIS A 212 -27.99 -8.61 18.05
C HIS A 212 -26.49 -8.81 18.16
N ILE A 213 -25.73 -8.20 17.25
CA ILE A 213 -24.28 -8.34 17.18
C ILE A 213 -23.61 -7.64 18.37
N ILE A 214 -24.04 -6.43 18.73
CA ILE A 214 -23.50 -5.73 19.92
C ILE A 214 -23.82 -6.50 21.20
N LYS A 215 -24.99 -7.14 21.30
CA LYS A 215 -25.35 -7.96 22.46
C LYS A 215 -24.44 -9.18 22.61
N ASP A 216 -24.10 -9.83 21.51
CA ASP A 216 -23.22 -11.00 21.50
C ASP A 216 -21.74 -10.60 21.65
N GLU A 217 -21.34 -9.48 21.05
CA GLU A 217 -19.98 -8.94 21.09
C GLU A 217 -19.98 -7.42 21.33
N SER A 218 -19.92 -7.06 22.62
CA SER A 218 -20.14 -5.69 23.12
C SER A 218 -19.15 -4.63 22.64
N GLN A 219 -18.00 -5.05 22.09
CA GLN A 219 -16.99 -4.14 21.55
C GLN A 219 -17.25 -3.75 20.09
N THR A 220 -18.23 -4.38 19.43
CA THR A 220 -18.50 -4.16 18.01
C THR A 220 -18.93 -2.73 17.73
N ASN A 221 -18.30 -2.10 16.74
CA ASN A 221 -18.65 -0.77 16.24
C ASN A 221 -19.11 -0.86 14.79
N PHE A 222 -20.19 -0.17 14.45
CA PHE A 222 -20.69 -0.07 13.08
C PHE A 222 -20.42 1.33 12.54
N VAL A 223 -19.79 1.41 11.37
CA VAL A 223 -19.40 2.67 10.74
C VAL A 223 -19.94 2.71 9.31
N TYR A 224 -20.80 3.67 9.01
CA TYR A 224 -21.37 3.88 7.68
C TYR A 224 -20.92 5.21 7.12
N LEU A 225 -20.16 5.15 6.02
CA LEU A 225 -19.59 6.31 5.33
C LEU A 225 -20.28 6.44 3.98
N ILE A 226 -21.06 7.50 3.80
CA ILE A 226 -21.91 7.72 2.62
C ILE A 226 -21.46 8.97 1.89
N ASP A 227 -20.84 8.83 0.72
CA ASP A 227 -20.41 9.95 -0.13
C ASP A 227 -21.52 10.36 -1.13
N GLU A 228 -21.31 11.50 -1.78
CA GLU A 228 -22.11 12.00 -2.89
C GLU A 228 -23.58 12.26 -2.57
N LEU A 229 -23.90 12.90 -1.43
CA LEU A 229 -25.27 13.40 -1.15
C LEU A 229 -25.81 14.25 -2.31
N ASP A 230 -24.92 14.95 -3.03
CA ASP A 230 -25.25 15.71 -4.24
C ASP A 230 -25.90 14.85 -5.36
N GLY A 231 -25.71 13.53 -5.36
CA GLY A 231 -26.39 12.60 -6.28
C GLY A 231 -27.91 12.52 -6.10
N LEU A 232 -28.43 12.82 -4.90
CA LEU A 232 -29.88 12.85 -4.65
C LEU A 232 -30.57 14.02 -5.37
N GLN A 233 -29.86 15.08 -5.72
CA GLN A 233 -30.44 16.24 -6.43
C GLN A 233 -30.99 15.86 -7.80
N SER A 234 -30.45 14.80 -8.41
CA SER A 234 -30.96 14.28 -9.69
C SER A 234 -32.23 13.42 -9.54
N HIS A 235 -32.68 13.17 -8.30
CA HIS A 235 -33.81 12.31 -7.96
C HIS A 235 -34.74 13.04 -6.98
N VAL A 236 -35.42 14.09 -7.48
CA VAL A 236 -36.28 14.97 -6.67
C VAL A 236 -37.32 14.19 -5.86
N ASP A 237 -37.88 13.13 -6.43
CA ASP A 237 -38.87 12.26 -5.79
C ASP A 237 -38.35 11.59 -4.51
N TYR A 238 -37.03 11.38 -4.40
CA TYR A 238 -36.40 10.79 -3.21
C TYR A 238 -35.95 11.81 -2.17
N LEU A 239 -35.87 13.10 -2.47
CA LEU A 239 -35.34 14.10 -1.54
C LEU A 239 -36.18 14.20 -0.26
N HIS A 240 -37.50 14.29 -0.38
CA HIS A 240 -38.39 14.40 0.78
C HIS A 240 -38.38 13.12 1.62
N ASP A 241 -38.46 11.97 0.95
CA ASP A 241 -38.37 10.66 1.60
C ASP A 241 -37.02 10.47 2.31
N ALA A 242 -35.92 10.87 1.68
CA ALA A 242 -34.59 10.77 2.26
C ALA A 242 -34.44 11.60 3.54
N ARG A 243 -34.94 12.84 3.56
CA ARG A 243 -34.96 13.69 4.77
C ARG A 243 -35.72 13.02 5.90
N SER A 244 -36.90 12.49 5.58
CA SER A 244 -37.75 11.79 6.56
C SER A 244 -37.04 10.53 7.09
N ILE A 245 -36.47 9.71 6.22
CA ILE A 245 -35.76 8.48 6.59
C ILE A 245 -34.52 8.75 7.43
N ILE A 246 -33.73 9.78 7.11
CA ILE A 246 -32.56 10.17 7.90
C ILE A 246 -32.98 10.69 9.28
N ARG A 247 -34.01 11.54 9.34
CA ARG A 247 -34.56 12.02 10.62
C ARG A 247 -35.02 10.86 11.51
N ASP A 248 -35.72 9.90 10.90
CA ASP A 248 -36.23 8.72 11.57
C ASP A 248 -35.10 7.80 12.06
N LEU A 249 -34.04 7.64 11.28
CA LEU A 249 -32.82 6.94 11.67
C LEU A 249 -32.20 7.59 12.92
N ILE A 250 -32.05 8.92 12.92
CA ILE A 250 -31.46 9.66 14.05
C ILE A 250 -32.31 9.49 15.31
N ASN A 251 -33.63 9.65 15.19
CA ASN A 251 -34.55 9.52 16.32
C ASN A 251 -34.55 8.12 16.94
N GLU A 252 -34.56 7.08 16.11
CA GLU A 252 -34.58 5.70 16.60
C GLU A 252 -33.25 5.34 17.27
N THR A 253 -32.13 5.73 16.66
CA THR A 253 -30.81 5.51 17.24
C THR A 253 -30.63 6.25 18.57
N ALA A 254 -31.16 7.47 18.69
CA ALA A 254 -31.10 8.23 19.94
C ALA A 254 -31.87 7.60 21.11
N SER A 255 -32.81 6.68 20.82
CA SER A 255 -33.60 5.98 21.84
C SER A 255 -32.95 4.68 22.35
N ILE A 256 -31.88 4.23 21.70
CA ILE A 256 -31.19 2.98 22.02
C ILE A 256 -29.92 3.32 22.84
N GLN A 257 -29.74 2.61 23.94
CA GLN A 257 -28.56 2.78 24.80
C GLN A 257 -27.35 2.02 24.26
N ASN A 258 -26.14 2.56 24.50
CA ASN A 258 -24.85 1.95 24.14
C ASN A 258 -24.70 1.63 22.64
N GLN A 259 -25.23 2.51 21.78
CA GLN A 259 -25.18 2.29 20.35
C GLN A 259 -23.86 2.74 19.75
N ARG A 260 -22.94 1.80 19.59
CA ARG A 260 -21.65 1.94 18.89
C ARG A 260 -21.84 2.08 17.38
N LEU A 261 -22.56 3.11 16.97
CA LEU A 261 -22.92 3.40 15.58
C LEU A 261 -22.36 4.77 15.18
N MET A 262 -21.69 4.83 14.05
CA MET A 262 -21.16 6.06 13.46
C MET A 262 -21.66 6.18 12.02
N ILE A 263 -22.23 7.32 11.66
CA ILE A 263 -22.74 7.60 10.32
C ILE A 263 -22.23 8.94 9.83
N TYR A 264 -21.55 8.95 8.70
CA TYR A 264 -21.13 10.15 7.99
C TYR A 264 -21.84 10.22 6.65
N ILE A 265 -22.48 11.35 6.39
CA ILE A 265 -23.05 11.66 5.09
C ILE A 265 -22.35 12.89 4.53
N VAL A 266 -21.77 12.74 3.35
CA VAL A 266 -20.88 13.75 2.76
C VAL A 266 -21.41 14.23 1.42
N GLY A 267 -21.38 15.55 1.21
CA GLY A 267 -21.86 16.17 -0.02
C GLY A 267 -21.22 17.52 -0.28
N ARG A 268 -21.61 18.18 -1.38
CA ARG A 268 -21.19 19.57 -1.62
C ARG A 268 -21.88 20.49 -0.62
N GLY A 269 -21.20 21.56 -0.23
CA GLY A 269 -21.66 22.50 0.79
C GLY A 269 -23.10 22.97 0.57
N ASP A 270 -23.38 23.55 -0.60
CA ASP A 270 -24.71 24.08 -0.94
C ASP A 270 -25.79 22.99 -0.95
N ASP A 271 -25.46 21.79 -1.42
CA ASP A 271 -26.40 20.66 -1.50
C ASP A 271 -26.75 20.12 -0.12
N VAL A 272 -25.75 19.98 0.78
CA VAL A 272 -25.95 19.58 2.18
C VAL A 272 -26.76 20.63 2.92
N GLU A 273 -26.42 21.91 2.76
CA GLU A 273 -27.10 23.01 3.42
C GLU A 273 -28.57 23.10 2.98
N SER A 274 -28.83 23.05 1.67
CA SER A 274 -30.19 23.01 1.13
C SER A 274 -30.96 21.79 1.61
N PHE A 275 -30.33 20.59 1.57
CA PHE A 275 -30.96 19.35 2.01
C PHE A 275 -31.46 19.41 3.46
N ILE A 276 -30.69 20.02 4.34
CA ILE A 276 -31.02 20.10 5.77
C ILE A 276 -32.02 21.23 6.03
N LYS A 277 -31.81 22.43 5.47
CA LYS A 277 -32.65 23.61 5.74
C LYS A 277 -34.09 23.48 5.26
N GLU A 278 -34.32 22.69 4.21
CA GLU A 278 -35.67 22.46 3.68
C GLU A 278 -36.56 21.58 4.60
N ASP A 279 -36.01 20.92 5.62
CA ASP A 279 -36.77 20.21 6.66
C ASP A 279 -36.37 20.74 8.05
N HIS A 280 -37.20 21.61 8.63
CA HIS A 280 -36.94 22.23 9.92
C HIS A 280 -36.74 21.18 11.05
N ALA A 281 -37.41 20.04 10.99
CA ALA A 281 -37.27 19.00 12.00
C ALA A 281 -35.94 18.25 11.86
N LEU A 282 -35.45 18.06 10.64
CA LEU A 282 -34.09 17.55 10.42
C LEU A 282 -33.05 18.59 10.84
N TYR A 283 -33.21 19.85 10.41
CA TYR A 283 -32.30 20.95 10.73
C TYR A 283 -32.05 21.07 12.23
N SER A 284 -33.10 21.09 13.05
CA SER A 284 -32.95 21.23 14.51
C SER A 284 -32.22 20.07 15.20
N ARG A 285 -32.05 18.92 14.52
CA ARG A 285 -31.35 17.74 15.05
C ARG A 285 -29.88 17.68 14.67
N VAL A 286 -29.52 18.25 13.52
CA VAL A 286 -28.20 18.05 12.91
C VAL A 286 -27.40 19.33 12.75
N PHE A 287 -28.00 20.51 12.95
CA PHE A 287 -27.31 21.78 12.72
C PHE A 287 -25.96 21.86 13.47
N ASP A 288 -25.94 21.49 14.74
CA ASP A 288 -24.72 21.52 15.57
C ASP A 288 -23.73 20.37 15.23
N SER A 289 -24.16 19.35 14.48
CA SER A 289 -23.32 18.21 14.09
C SER A 289 -22.75 18.31 12.67
N VAL A 290 -23.21 19.29 11.89
CA VAL A 290 -22.70 19.54 10.54
C VAL A 290 -21.31 20.17 10.62
N ILE A 291 -20.38 19.65 9.84
CA ILE A 291 -19.03 20.20 9.71
C ILE A 291 -18.82 20.67 8.28
N SER A 292 -18.31 21.90 8.15
CA SER A 292 -17.94 22.46 6.86
C SER A 292 -16.45 22.26 6.58
N LEU A 293 -16.13 21.61 5.46
CA LEU A 293 -14.75 21.50 4.96
C LEU A 293 -14.42 22.67 4.04
N VAL A 294 -13.34 23.36 4.39
CA VAL A 294 -12.83 24.50 3.62
C VAL A 294 -12.15 24.01 2.34
N GLY A 295 -12.25 24.82 1.27
CA GLY A 295 -11.47 24.62 0.06
C GLY A 295 -9.96 24.59 0.33
N PHE A 296 -9.21 23.92 -0.55
CA PHE A 296 -7.78 23.80 -0.38
C PHE A 296 -7.08 25.18 -0.44
N ARG A 297 -5.95 25.31 0.25
CA ARG A 297 -5.14 26.54 0.30
C ARG A 297 -3.82 26.37 -0.42
N LYS A 298 -3.25 27.50 -0.86
CA LYS A 298 -1.93 27.50 -1.52
C LYS A 298 -0.83 26.99 -0.60
N GLU A 299 -0.91 27.28 0.69
CA GLU A 299 0.04 26.78 1.69
C GLU A 299 0.05 25.25 1.77
N GLU A 300 -1.09 24.59 1.55
CA GLU A 300 -1.18 23.12 1.51
C GLU A 300 -0.44 22.57 0.29
N CYS A 301 -0.61 23.19 -0.89
CA CYS A 301 0.13 22.85 -2.09
C CYS A 301 1.64 22.98 -1.88
N GLU A 302 2.10 24.07 -1.24
CA GLU A 302 3.52 24.30 -0.94
C GLU A 302 4.07 23.29 0.08
N LYS A 303 3.27 22.88 1.08
CA LYS A 303 3.65 21.81 2.01
C LYS A 303 3.85 20.47 1.29
N ILE A 304 2.88 20.06 0.46
CA ILE A 304 2.97 18.82 -0.33
C ILE A 304 4.17 18.87 -1.28
N LYS A 305 4.37 19.99 -1.96
CA LYS A 305 5.55 20.25 -2.78
C LYS A 305 6.82 20.05 -1.96
N SER A 306 6.94 20.70 -0.81
CA SER A 306 8.12 20.58 0.05
C SER A 306 8.42 19.15 0.47
N ILE A 307 7.38 18.37 0.82
CA ILE A 307 7.53 16.96 1.19
C ILE A 307 8.09 16.14 0.02
N ILE A 308 7.50 16.29 -1.18
CA ILE A 308 7.97 15.59 -2.39
C ILE A 308 9.42 15.97 -2.69
N GLU A 309 9.72 17.26 -2.65
CA GLU A 309 11.07 17.79 -2.88
C GLU A 309 12.10 17.25 -1.87
N GLN A 310 11.75 17.21 -0.57
CA GLN A 310 12.60 16.65 0.47
C GLN A 310 12.86 15.17 0.22
N ARG A 311 11.86 14.41 -0.21
CA ARG A 311 12.01 12.97 -0.50
C ARG A 311 12.90 12.73 -1.72
N ILE A 312 12.73 13.51 -2.79
CA ILE A 312 13.62 13.48 -3.97
C ILE A 312 15.05 13.84 -3.57
N LYS A 313 15.22 14.92 -2.79
CA LYS A 313 16.53 15.35 -2.31
C LYS A 313 17.20 14.27 -1.46
N GLY A 314 16.48 13.70 -0.49
CA GLY A 314 17.02 12.67 0.40
C GLY A 314 17.46 11.40 -0.33
N ALA A 315 16.77 11.02 -1.41
CA ALA A 315 17.12 9.82 -2.16
C ALA A 315 18.21 10.00 -3.21
N TYR A 316 18.29 11.19 -3.84
CA TYR A 316 19.14 11.41 -5.00
C TYR A 316 20.24 12.46 -4.79
N SER A 317 20.36 13.07 -3.61
CA SER A 317 21.47 13.97 -3.32
C SER A 317 22.80 13.23 -3.51
N GLY A 318 23.66 13.78 -4.37
CA GLY A 318 24.94 13.16 -4.73
C GLY A 318 24.90 12.23 -5.96
N CYS A 319 23.72 11.97 -6.55
CA CYS A 319 23.62 11.30 -7.85
C CYS A 319 24.15 12.19 -8.99
N LYS A 320 24.65 11.55 -10.05
CA LYS A 320 25.04 12.25 -11.27
C LYS A 320 23.82 13.00 -11.83
N ASP A 321 24.03 14.23 -12.27
CA ASP A 321 22.99 15.13 -12.78
C ASP A 321 21.93 15.56 -11.75
N PHE A 322 22.12 15.28 -10.44
CA PHE A 322 21.22 15.77 -9.39
C PHE A 322 21.02 17.29 -9.45
N ASP A 323 22.08 18.08 -9.61
CA ASP A 323 21.96 19.54 -9.67
C ASP A 323 21.10 20.03 -10.85
N LYS A 324 21.17 19.33 -11.99
CA LYS A 324 20.34 19.63 -13.16
C LYS A 324 18.88 19.26 -12.90
N ALA A 325 18.64 18.05 -12.39
CA ALA A 325 17.30 17.59 -12.03
C ALA A 325 16.66 18.49 -10.96
N TRP A 326 17.45 18.91 -9.96
CA TRP A 326 17.01 19.79 -8.89
C TRP A 326 16.64 21.18 -9.41
N LYS A 327 17.43 21.73 -10.35
CA LYS A 327 17.10 22.98 -11.02
C LYS A 327 15.79 22.87 -11.81
N GLU A 328 15.61 21.81 -12.62
CA GLU A 328 14.36 21.57 -13.36
C GLU A 328 13.16 21.42 -12.42
N LEU A 329 13.33 20.70 -11.31
CA LEU A 329 12.30 20.50 -10.30
C LEU A 329 11.90 21.82 -9.63
N LYS A 330 12.87 22.68 -9.31
CA LYS A 330 12.62 24.01 -8.73
C LYS A 330 11.97 24.99 -9.70
N CYS A 331 12.15 24.76 -11.01
CA CYS A 331 11.45 25.53 -12.06
C CYS A 331 9.99 25.11 -12.25
N ILE A 332 9.50 24.05 -11.59
CA ILE A 332 8.07 23.70 -11.61
C ILE A 332 7.29 24.78 -10.85
N ASN A 333 6.67 25.67 -11.62
CA ASN A 333 5.74 26.67 -11.13
C ASN A 333 4.31 26.27 -11.54
N LEU A 334 3.42 26.13 -10.55
CA LEU A 334 2.01 25.86 -10.74
C LEU A 334 1.22 26.89 -9.92
N GLN A 335 0.32 27.60 -10.57
CA GLN A 335 -0.56 28.58 -9.94
C GLN A 335 -2.00 28.05 -9.85
N PRO A 336 -2.71 28.28 -8.72
CA PRO A 336 -4.14 27.99 -8.60
C PRO A 336 -4.94 28.71 -9.68
N GLN A 337 -6.07 28.14 -10.10
CA GLN A 337 -6.97 28.61 -11.17
C GLN A 337 -6.38 28.53 -12.59
N ASP A 338 -5.10 28.86 -12.77
CA ASP A 338 -4.43 28.78 -14.07
C ASP A 338 -4.10 27.33 -14.46
N HIS A 339 -3.62 26.55 -13.49
CA HIS A 339 -3.13 25.19 -13.72
C HIS A 339 -3.98 24.12 -13.03
N TYR A 340 -4.65 24.45 -11.93
CA TYR A 340 -5.43 23.50 -11.14
C TYR A 340 -6.54 24.22 -10.35
N LYS A 341 -7.67 23.53 -10.17
CA LYS A 341 -8.86 23.98 -9.42
C LYS A 341 -9.11 23.17 -8.16
N THR A 342 -8.39 22.07 -7.96
CA THR A 342 -8.50 21.23 -6.75
C THR A 342 -7.12 20.76 -6.27
N LEU A 343 -7.00 20.38 -4.99
CA LEU A 343 -5.77 19.77 -4.48
C LEU A 343 -5.44 18.45 -5.18
N ARG A 344 -6.46 17.66 -5.58
CA ARG A 344 -6.29 16.43 -6.35
C ARG A 344 -5.62 16.71 -7.69
N GLU A 345 -6.09 17.74 -8.40
CA GLU A 345 -5.47 18.17 -9.68
C GLU A 345 -4.05 18.67 -9.48
N PHE A 346 -3.79 19.47 -8.43
CA PHE A 346 -2.43 19.88 -8.08
C PHE A 346 -1.51 18.68 -7.87
N CYS A 347 -1.91 17.72 -7.03
CA CYS A 347 -1.14 16.51 -6.73
C CYS A 347 -0.85 15.72 -8.00
N LYS A 348 -1.85 15.57 -8.88
CA LYS A 348 -1.72 14.92 -10.18
C LYS A 348 -0.68 15.61 -11.06
N ILE A 349 -0.85 16.89 -11.33
CA ILE A 349 -0.02 17.65 -12.27
C ILE A 349 1.41 17.79 -11.73
N TYR A 350 1.57 18.16 -10.46
CA TYR A 350 2.89 18.34 -9.86
C TYR A 350 3.65 17.00 -9.84
N SER A 351 3.03 15.92 -9.38
CA SER A 351 3.69 14.61 -9.33
C SER A 351 4.03 14.08 -10.71
N GLN A 352 3.17 14.28 -11.72
CA GLN A 352 3.49 13.90 -13.11
C GLN A 352 4.70 14.66 -13.65
N LYS A 353 4.83 15.95 -13.37
CA LYS A 353 6.03 16.72 -13.73
C LYS A 353 7.27 16.20 -13.01
N VAL A 354 7.16 15.88 -11.72
CA VAL A 354 8.25 15.29 -10.94
C VAL A 354 8.62 13.89 -11.45
N ILE A 355 7.64 13.06 -11.84
CA ILE A 355 7.85 11.75 -12.46
C ILE A 355 8.64 11.91 -13.76
N ALA A 356 8.31 12.87 -14.62
CA ALA A 356 9.05 13.09 -15.86
C ALA A 356 10.53 13.44 -15.60
N ILE A 357 10.80 14.26 -14.58
CA ILE A 357 12.17 14.56 -14.14
C ILE A 357 12.84 13.31 -13.57
N HIS A 358 12.14 12.56 -12.72
CA HIS A 358 12.62 11.30 -12.16
C HIS A 358 12.99 10.28 -13.25
N GLU A 359 12.14 10.11 -14.27
CA GLU A 359 12.41 9.18 -15.36
C GLU A 359 13.59 9.62 -16.24
N LYS A 360 13.74 10.94 -16.43
CA LYS A 360 14.83 11.53 -17.21
C LYS A 360 16.19 11.39 -16.54
N TYR A 361 16.26 11.54 -15.21
CA TYR A 361 17.53 11.65 -14.48
C TYR A 361 17.84 10.48 -13.54
N PHE A 362 16.84 9.82 -12.98
CA PHE A 362 17.01 8.91 -11.83
C PHE A 362 16.54 7.47 -12.10
N LYS A 363 15.73 7.20 -13.13
CA LYS A 363 15.27 5.82 -13.45
C LYS A 363 16.39 4.79 -13.53
N PHE A 364 17.50 5.14 -14.18
CA PHE A 364 18.66 4.26 -14.25
C PHE A 364 19.32 4.06 -12.89
N PHE A 365 19.38 5.12 -12.06
CA PHE A 365 19.89 5.01 -10.69
C PHE A 365 19.05 4.02 -9.89
N ASP A 366 17.72 4.06 -9.99
CA ASP A 366 16.86 3.10 -9.30
C ASP A 366 17.08 1.67 -9.81
N GLU A 367 17.05 1.47 -11.12
CA GLU A 367 17.25 0.14 -11.73
C GLU A 367 18.64 -0.46 -11.42
N SER A 368 19.68 0.37 -11.43
CA SER A 368 21.04 -0.04 -11.09
C SER A 368 21.23 -0.25 -9.59
N PHE A 369 20.66 0.62 -8.75
CA PHE A 369 20.74 0.50 -7.30
C PHE A 369 19.98 -0.73 -6.78
N ASN A 370 18.80 -1.04 -7.33
CA ASN A 370 18.08 -2.27 -6.99
C ASN A 370 18.85 -3.54 -7.37
N ARG A 371 19.55 -3.54 -8.51
CA ARG A 371 20.45 -4.64 -8.90
C ARG A 371 21.65 -4.73 -7.96
N PHE A 372 22.19 -3.60 -7.52
CA PHE A 372 23.30 -3.53 -6.57
C PHE A 372 22.88 -4.03 -5.19
N GLU A 373 21.74 -3.58 -4.65
CA GLU A 373 21.20 -4.03 -3.38
C GLU A 373 20.83 -5.52 -3.41
N CYS A 374 20.23 -6.01 -4.50
CA CYS A 374 19.93 -7.43 -4.66
C CYS A 374 21.21 -8.28 -4.61
N LYS A 375 22.27 -7.87 -5.34
CA LYS A 375 23.59 -8.51 -5.24
C LYS A 375 24.19 -8.39 -3.83
N ALA A 376 24.03 -7.25 -3.17
CA ALA A 376 24.51 -7.06 -1.80
C ALA A 376 23.80 -8.01 -0.80
N ARG A 377 22.48 -8.18 -0.92
CA ARG A 377 21.70 -9.13 -0.10
C ARG A 377 22.15 -10.56 -0.33
N GLN A 378 22.39 -10.97 -1.58
CA GLN A 378 22.92 -12.30 -1.92
C GLN A 378 24.33 -12.53 -1.34
N LEU A 379 25.18 -11.50 -1.34
CA LEU A 379 26.51 -11.58 -0.73
C LEU A 379 26.42 -11.72 0.80
N VAL A 380 25.60 -10.90 1.46
CA VAL A 380 25.36 -11.01 2.90
C VAL A 380 24.80 -12.39 3.27
N GLU A 381 23.81 -12.86 2.52
CA GLU A 381 23.25 -14.22 2.64
C GLU A 381 24.35 -15.27 2.58
N THR A 382 25.17 -15.25 1.54
CA THR A 382 26.25 -16.22 1.31
C THR A 382 27.26 -16.21 2.47
N GLU A 383 27.65 -15.03 2.95
CA GLU A 383 28.63 -14.89 4.04
C GLU A 383 28.03 -15.29 5.40
N CYS A 384 26.76 -15.01 5.65
CA CYS A 384 26.06 -15.48 6.85
C CYS A 384 25.99 -17.01 6.87
N GLN A 385 25.64 -17.65 5.73
CA GLN A 385 25.60 -19.10 5.63
C GLN A 385 26.97 -19.74 5.91
N LYS A 386 28.06 -19.16 5.39
CA LYS A 386 29.43 -19.62 5.67
C LYS A 386 29.81 -19.45 7.14
N LYS A 387 29.57 -18.27 7.72
CA LYS A 387 30.00 -17.95 9.10
C LYS A 387 29.18 -18.68 10.15
N TRP A 388 27.91 -18.93 9.88
CA TRP A 388 27.03 -19.69 10.76
C TRP A 388 26.87 -21.16 10.34
N LEU A 389 27.74 -21.67 9.45
CA LEU A 389 27.69 -23.05 8.93
C LEU A 389 27.61 -24.11 10.03
N LYS A 390 28.31 -23.91 11.16
CA LYS A 390 28.28 -24.83 12.30
C LYS A 390 26.86 -25.02 12.89
N PHE A 391 26.02 -24.00 12.80
CA PHE A 391 24.64 -23.98 13.31
C PHE A 391 23.64 -24.40 12.24
N LEU A 392 23.87 -23.97 10.99
CA LEU A 392 22.97 -24.19 9.87
C LEU A 392 23.15 -25.57 9.21
N GLY A 393 24.36 -26.13 9.21
CA GLY A 393 24.71 -27.36 8.51
C GLY A 393 24.91 -27.16 6.99
N ASP A 394 25.29 -28.25 6.30
CA ASP A 394 25.73 -28.21 4.89
C ASP A 394 24.59 -28.16 3.86
N SER A 395 23.34 -28.34 4.30
CA SER A 395 22.16 -28.33 3.44
C SER A 395 21.07 -27.45 4.03
N LEU A 396 20.76 -26.37 3.33
CA LEU A 396 19.70 -25.43 3.65
C LEU A 396 18.53 -25.67 2.70
N ILE A 397 17.35 -25.90 3.27
CA ILE A 397 16.12 -26.05 2.49
C ILE A 397 15.31 -24.76 2.65
N GLU A 398 15.04 -24.09 1.53
CA GLU A 398 14.18 -22.91 1.51
C GLU A 398 12.73 -23.32 1.81
N GLU A 399 12.14 -22.72 2.82
CA GLU A 399 10.73 -22.87 3.16
C GLU A 399 9.93 -21.77 2.45
N LYS A 400 8.87 -22.15 1.72
CA LYS A 400 7.89 -21.18 1.25
C LYS A 400 7.14 -20.63 2.46
N ILE A 401 7.43 -19.40 2.85
CA ILE A 401 6.74 -18.73 3.94
C ILE A 401 5.36 -18.27 3.43
N PHE A 402 4.30 -18.66 4.14
CA PHE A 402 2.99 -18.01 4.01
C PHE A 402 2.98 -16.78 4.94
N PRO A 403 2.54 -15.60 4.47
CA PRO A 403 2.82 -14.29 5.10
C PRO A 403 2.18 -14.06 6.49
N GLU A 404 1.45 -15.03 7.04
CA GLU A 404 0.53 -14.84 8.17
C GLU A 404 1.20 -14.64 9.54
N LYS A 405 2.53 -14.80 9.69
CA LYS A 405 3.22 -14.65 11.00
C LYS A 405 4.35 -13.61 11.08
N THR A 406 4.75 -12.99 9.97
CA THR A 406 5.89 -12.05 9.94
C THR A 406 5.54 -10.67 9.34
N ALA A 407 4.27 -10.42 9.02
CA ALA A 407 3.82 -9.13 8.50
C ALA A 407 4.12 -8.01 9.52
N ASN A 408 4.86 -7.00 9.07
CA ASN A 408 5.23 -5.77 9.80
C ASN A 408 6.29 -5.86 10.91
N TYR A 409 7.00 -6.98 11.10
CA TYR A 409 8.19 -6.98 11.96
C TYR A 409 9.34 -6.22 11.27
N LEU A 410 9.81 -5.13 11.91
CA LEU A 410 10.88 -4.22 11.42
C LEU A 410 10.61 -3.55 10.05
N GLY A 411 9.34 -3.49 9.63
CA GLY A 411 8.91 -2.74 8.43
C GLY A 411 9.05 -3.48 7.09
N HIS A 412 9.15 -4.81 7.10
CA HIS A 412 9.36 -5.63 5.90
C HIS A 412 8.10 -6.08 5.17
N ASN A 413 8.23 -6.23 3.86
CA ASN A 413 7.18 -6.77 2.97
C ASN A 413 7.32 -8.29 2.71
N GLY A 414 8.39 -8.93 3.17
CA GLY A 414 8.68 -10.35 2.91
C GLY A 414 9.97 -10.84 3.56
N TRP A 415 10.04 -12.16 3.79
CA TRP A 415 11.19 -12.87 4.32
C TRP A 415 11.44 -14.13 3.49
N ARG A 416 12.71 -14.48 3.28
CA ARG A 416 13.14 -15.82 2.86
C ARG A 416 13.64 -16.60 4.07
N LYS A 417 13.13 -17.81 4.27
CA LYS A 417 13.48 -18.65 5.42
C LYS A 417 14.14 -19.94 4.94
N TYR A 418 15.28 -20.25 5.53
CA TYR A 418 16.00 -21.49 5.30
C TYR A 418 16.05 -22.30 6.57
N LYS A 419 15.68 -23.57 6.49
CA LYS A 419 15.78 -24.50 7.62
C LYS A 419 17.21 -25.04 7.72
N GLY A 420 17.80 -24.90 8.92
CA GLY A 420 19.12 -25.42 9.25
C GLY A 420 19.07 -26.62 10.19
N LYS A 421 20.24 -27.02 10.68
CA LYS A 421 20.45 -28.14 11.61
C LYS A 421 19.91 -27.82 13.00
N GLY A 422 19.43 -28.84 13.72
CA GLY A 422 19.20 -28.76 15.18
C GLY A 422 18.20 -27.69 15.65
N GLY A 423 17.19 -27.37 14.85
CA GLY A 423 16.18 -26.36 15.19
C GLY A 423 16.57 -24.92 14.85
N TYR A 424 17.72 -24.73 14.20
CA TYR A 424 18.13 -23.43 13.67
C TYR A 424 17.42 -23.11 12.35
N SER A 425 17.19 -21.83 12.10
CA SER A 425 16.71 -21.32 10.82
C SER A 425 17.35 -19.97 10.51
N LEU A 426 17.55 -19.70 9.22
CA LEU A 426 18.05 -18.44 8.72
C LEU A 426 16.89 -17.67 8.10
N LEU A 427 16.62 -16.46 8.58
CA LEU A 427 15.62 -15.56 8.02
C LEU A 427 16.32 -14.38 7.37
N ILE A 428 16.07 -14.16 6.09
CA ILE A 428 16.68 -13.11 5.28
C ILE A 428 15.59 -12.15 4.86
N SER A 429 15.81 -10.86 5.12
CA SER A 429 14.87 -9.86 4.66
C SER A 429 14.99 -9.63 3.15
N ASP A 430 13.85 -9.54 2.48
CA ASP A 430 13.78 -9.24 1.05
C ASP A 430 13.82 -7.74 0.74
N SER A 431 13.93 -6.89 1.79
CA SER A 431 13.89 -5.43 1.67
C SER A 431 14.76 -4.76 2.75
N THR A 432 14.98 -3.46 2.63
CA THR A 432 15.64 -2.65 3.66
C THR A 432 14.90 -2.75 5.00
N THR A 433 15.63 -2.76 6.11
CA THR A 433 15.14 -3.00 7.47
C THR A 433 15.18 -1.75 8.31
N ARG A 434 14.08 -1.42 8.99
CA ARG A 434 14.08 -0.30 9.93
C ARG A 434 14.32 -0.79 11.35
N ILE A 435 15.44 -0.40 11.94
CA ILE A 435 15.85 -0.78 13.31
C ILE A 435 16.13 0.50 14.08
N LYS A 436 15.41 0.75 15.19
CA LYS A 436 15.60 1.92 16.06
C LYS A 436 15.75 3.27 15.31
N ASN A 437 14.95 3.46 14.24
CA ASN A 437 14.95 4.62 13.32
C ASN A 437 16.08 4.70 12.28
N HIS A 438 16.94 3.70 12.20
CA HIS A 438 17.96 3.58 11.16
C HIS A 438 17.51 2.58 10.10
N ASN A 439 17.91 2.80 8.85
CA ASN A 439 17.55 1.95 7.72
C ASN A 439 18.76 1.13 7.28
N VAL A 440 18.65 -0.19 7.38
CA VAL A 440 19.72 -1.14 7.07
C VAL A 440 19.44 -1.88 5.76
N ASP A 441 20.32 -1.75 4.77
CA ASP A 441 20.09 -2.24 3.40
C ASP A 441 19.89 -3.78 3.33
N CYS A 442 20.62 -4.52 4.16
CA CYS A 442 20.53 -5.98 4.29
C CYS A 442 20.42 -6.38 5.77
N TYR A 443 19.48 -7.27 6.09
CA TYR A 443 19.34 -7.81 7.44
C TYR A 443 19.02 -9.30 7.41
N VAL A 444 19.66 -10.03 8.32
CA VAL A 444 19.52 -11.47 8.45
C VAL A 444 19.43 -11.83 9.92
N GLU A 445 18.55 -12.77 10.24
CA GLU A 445 18.42 -13.35 11.57
C GLU A 445 18.79 -14.83 11.54
N LEU A 446 19.63 -15.22 12.49
CA LEU A 446 19.76 -16.61 12.87
C LEU A 446 18.83 -16.86 14.05
N ARG A 447 17.88 -17.78 13.86
CA ARG A 447 16.92 -18.17 14.89
C ARG A 447 17.13 -19.60 15.33
N HIS A 448 16.84 -19.91 16.58
CA HIS A 448 16.78 -21.26 17.12
C HIS A 448 15.45 -21.44 17.84
N HIS A 449 14.60 -22.33 17.36
CA HIS A 449 13.23 -22.50 17.87
C HIS A 449 12.45 -21.15 17.95
N ASP A 450 12.53 -20.36 16.88
CA ASP A 450 11.91 -19.04 16.71
C ASP A 450 12.50 -17.88 17.54
N ASP A 451 13.40 -18.14 18.48
CA ASP A 451 14.16 -17.09 19.19
C ASP A 451 15.34 -16.60 18.36
N ILE A 452 15.56 -15.27 18.35
CA ILE A 452 16.70 -14.66 17.65
C ILE A 452 17.96 -14.87 18.49
N VAL A 453 18.94 -15.58 17.94
CA VAL A 453 20.19 -15.93 18.63
C VAL A 453 21.41 -15.21 18.07
N ALA A 454 21.35 -14.73 16.83
CA ALA A 454 22.32 -13.81 16.25
C ALA A 454 21.70 -13.02 15.09
N LYS A 455 22.30 -11.87 14.77
CA LYS A 455 21.85 -10.98 13.69
C LYS A 455 22.99 -10.61 12.77
N ALA A 456 22.67 -10.31 11.51
CA ALA A 456 23.62 -9.73 10.58
C ALA A 456 23.07 -8.45 9.96
N TYR A 457 23.94 -7.44 9.85
CA TYR A 457 23.64 -6.12 9.32
C TYR A 457 24.53 -5.84 8.12
N GLY A 458 23.96 -5.43 6.99
CA GLY A 458 24.71 -5.09 5.79
C GLY A 458 24.34 -3.72 5.23
N GLU A 459 25.35 -2.90 4.98
CA GLU A 459 25.22 -1.58 4.34
C GLU A 459 25.83 -1.58 2.95
N ALA A 460 25.04 -1.24 1.93
CA ALA A 460 25.45 -1.26 0.54
C ALA A 460 25.66 0.17 0.04
N LYS A 461 26.91 0.53 -0.30
CA LYS A 461 27.26 1.91 -0.70
C LYS A 461 28.21 1.93 -1.92
N ASN A 462 28.11 3.00 -2.71
CA ASN A 462 29.07 3.25 -3.80
C ASN A 462 30.38 3.86 -3.24
N TYR A 463 31.47 3.74 -3.98
CA TYR A 463 32.84 4.09 -3.57
C TYR A 463 32.99 5.50 -2.99
N SER A 464 32.25 6.48 -3.52
CA SER A 464 32.30 7.88 -3.08
C SER A 464 31.75 8.14 -1.67
N LEU A 465 30.85 7.28 -1.17
CA LEU A 465 30.09 7.52 0.08
C LEU A 465 30.62 6.74 1.28
N ILE A 466 31.52 5.76 1.07
CA ILE A 466 32.03 4.86 2.12
C ILE A 466 32.66 5.60 3.31
N LYS A 467 33.39 6.69 3.06
CA LYS A 467 34.17 7.37 4.11
C LYS A 467 33.28 8.06 5.14
N GLU A 468 32.22 8.73 4.67
CA GLU A 468 31.27 9.43 5.53
C GLU A 468 30.36 8.43 6.22
N HIS A 469 29.94 7.38 5.50
CA HIS A 469 28.99 6.40 5.99
C HIS A 469 29.59 5.38 6.97
N LEU A 470 30.90 5.14 6.94
CA LEU A 470 31.58 4.21 7.85
C LEU A 470 31.47 4.61 9.33
N ASN A 471 31.47 5.91 9.63
CA ASN A 471 31.30 6.39 11.00
C ASN A 471 29.84 6.26 11.45
N THR A 472 28.91 6.66 10.57
CA THR A 472 27.47 6.54 10.78
C THR A 472 27.05 5.10 11.04
N PHE A 473 27.48 4.16 10.20
CA PHE A 473 27.12 2.75 10.36
C PHE A 473 27.65 2.16 11.68
N GLN A 474 28.83 2.61 12.14
CA GLN A 474 29.32 2.19 13.45
C GLN A 474 28.47 2.72 14.60
N GLU A 475 27.98 3.96 14.52
CA GLU A 475 27.06 4.52 15.51
C GLU A 475 25.75 3.71 15.52
N TRP A 476 25.23 3.35 14.35
CA TRP A 476 24.04 2.51 14.23
C TRP A 476 24.23 1.13 14.88
N LEU A 477 25.37 0.47 14.66
CA LEU A 477 25.66 -0.82 15.29
C LEU A 477 25.64 -0.74 16.82
N LYS A 478 26.09 0.38 17.41
CA LYS A 478 25.96 0.59 18.87
C LYS A 478 24.51 0.69 19.29
N ASP A 479 23.71 1.44 18.53
CA ASP A 479 22.28 1.56 18.79
C ASP A 479 21.58 0.20 18.64
N PHE A 480 22.05 -0.69 17.76
CA PHE A 480 21.44 -2.01 17.51
C PHE A 480 21.76 -3.08 18.56
N ASP A 481 22.52 -2.74 19.61
CA ASP A 481 23.04 -3.70 20.59
C ASP A 481 23.92 -4.79 19.95
N PHE A 482 24.66 -4.44 18.89
CA PHE A 482 25.54 -5.36 18.14
C PHE A 482 26.64 -5.95 19.03
N SER A 483 26.74 -7.28 19.07
CA SER A 483 27.72 -7.99 19.90
C SER A 483 28.45 -9.10 19.15
N VAL A 484 29.78 -9.00 19.13
CA VAL A 484 30.69 -10.02 18.57
C VAL A 484 31.03 -11.11 19.59
N ASP A 485 30.67 -10.92 20.86
CA ASP A 485 30.98 -11.83 21.95
C ASP A 485 29.88 -12.89 22.15
N ASN A 486 28.75 -12.76 21.45
CA ASN A 486 27.66 -13.72 21.46
C ASN A 486 28.11 -15.06 20.82
N SER A 487 27.44 -16.15 21.20
CA SER A 487 27.61 -17.46 20.54
C SER A 487 26.24 -17.98 20.11
N PRO A 488 25.87 -17.87 18.82
CA PRO A 488 26.62 -17.32 17.68
C PRO A 488 26.86 -15.79 17.72
N PRO A 489 27.95 -15.27 17.12
CA PRO A 489 28.23 -13.84 17.10
C PRO A 489 27.38 -13.10 16.07
N ASP A 490 27.09 -11.83 16.34
CA ASP A 490 26.51 -10.93 15.34
C ASP A 490 27.54 -10.59 14.25
N LEU A 491 27.03 -10.29 13.05
CA LEU A 491 27.85 -10.00 11.88
C LEU A 491 27.53 -8.61 11.31
N ALA A 492 28.55 -7.90 10.84
CA ALA A 492 28.38 -6.60 10.19
C ALA A 492 29.19 -6.54 8.89
N PHE A 493 28.54 -6.08 7.81
CA PHE A 493 29.12 -6.04 6.48
C PHE A 493 28.98 -4.65 5.86
N LEU A 494 30.05 -4.17 5.23
CA LEU A 494 30.02 -3.04 4.31
C LEU A 494 30.22 -3.57 2.88
N ILE A 495 29.25 -3.36 2.01
CA ILE A 495 29.26 -3.83 0.63
C ILE A 495 29.52 -2.66 -0.32
N ALA A 496 30.60 -2.73 -1.12
CA ALA A 496 30.89 -1.70 -2.11
C ALA A 496 31.72 -2.19 -3.32
N PRO A 497 31.73 -1.45 -4.45
CA PRO A 497 32.55 -1.79 -5.62
C PRO A 497 34.06 -1.79 -5.38
N GLY A 498 34.50 -1.05 -4.37
CA GLY A 498 35.89 -0.94 -3.97
C GLY A 498 36.02 -0.29 -2.61
N CYS A 499 37.15 -0.53 -1.95
CA CYS A 499 37.50 0.06 -0.67
C CYS A 499 39.03 0.11 -0.59
N THR A 500 39.61 1.21 -0.11
CA THR A 500 41.08 1.29 0.03
C THR A 500 41.55 0.34 1.13
N GLU A 501 42.79 -0.17 1.05
CA GLU A 501 43.34 -1.06 2.07
C GLU A 501 43.28 -0.44 3.48
N LEU A 502 43.51 0.87 3.59
CA LEU A 502 43.42 1.59 4.85
C LEU A 502 41.99 1.56 5.42
N GLN A 503 40.97 1.71 4.57
CA GLN A 503 39.57 1.62 5.00
C GLN A 503 39.19 0.19 5.38
N ILE A 504 39.64 -0.81 4.63
CA ILE A 504 39.43 -2.23 4.98
C ILE A 504 40.04 -2.54 6.36
N ARG A 505 41.25 -2.05 6.64
CA ARG A 505 41.88 -2.19 7.97
C ARG A 505 41.06 -1.50 9.07
N LYS A 506 40.53 -0.30 8.80
CA LYS A 506 39.66 0.42 9.75
C LYS A 506 38.35 -0.30 10.02
N LEU A 507 37.73 -0.91 9.00
CA LEU A 507 36.52 -1.72 9.13
C LEU A 507 36.78 -2.95 9.99
N LYS A 508 37.86 -3.69 9.71
CA LYS A 508 38.27 -4.86 10.50
C LYS A 508 38.47 -4.53 11.99
N ASN A 509 39.12 -3.40 12.31
CA ASN A 509 39.30 -2.96 13.70
C ASN A 509 37.98 -2.63 14.42
N LYS A 510 36.89 -2.42 13.67
CA LYS A 510 35.54 -2.16 14.17
C LYS A 510 34.63 -3.39 14.07
N ASN A 511 35.19 -4.57 13.76
CA ASN A 511 34.44 -5.81 13.52
C ASN A 511 33.42 -5.72 12.37
N ILE A 512 33.65 -4.83 11.40
CA ILE A 512 32.87 -4.75 10.16
C ILE A 512 33.69 -5.38 9.04
N GLU A 513 33.10 -6.31 8.31
CA GLU A 513 33.75 -6.94 7.17
C GLU A 513 33.42 -6.23 5.86
N PHE A 514 34.41 -6.12 4.97
CA PHE A 514 34.21 -5.53 3.66
C PHE A 514 33.90 -6.61 2.63
N LEU A 515 32.76 -6.49 1.95
CA LEU A 515 32.38 -7.35 0.82
C LEU A 515 32.49 -6.56 -0.47
N LYS A 516 33.36 -7.03 -1.37
CA LYS A 516 33.50 -6.42 -2.70
C LYS A 516 32.37 -6.92 -3.60
N THR A 517 31.69 -5.99 -4.24
CA THR A 517 30.73 -6.27 -5.31
C THR A 517 31.18 -5.60 -6.61
N GLU A 518 30.51 -5.87 -7.73
CA GLU A 518 30.87 -5.26 -9.00
C GLU A 518 30.43 -3.79 -9.06
N ARG A 519 31.23 -2.96 -9.72
CA ARG A 519 30.83 -1.59 -10.05
C ARG A 519 29.79 -1.66 -11.18
N ILE A 520 28.62 -1.06 -10.96
CA ILE A 520 27.64 -0.87 -12.04
C ILE A 520 28.00 0.43 -12.75
N ASP A 521 28.71 0.34 -13.87
CA ASP A 521 29.10 1.49 -14.66
C ASP A 521 28.01 1.90 -15.68
N GLU A 522 27.76 3.21 -15.80
CA GLU A 522 26.85 3.82 -16.77
C GLU A 522 27.31 3.67 -18.24
N THR A 523 28.56 3.28 -18.47
CA THR A 523 29.22 3.37 -19.79
C THR A 523 28.82 2.30 -20.81
N ASN A 524 27.93 1.36 -20.47
CA ASN A 524 27.43 0.38 -21.44
C ASN A 524 26.36 0.96 -22.41
N ARG A 525 26.23 2.29 -22.49
CA ARG A 525 25.33 3.02 -23.40
C ARG A 525 25.87 3.19 -24.84
N SER A 526 26.50 2.17 -25.39
CA SER A 526 26.67 2.05 -26.83
C SER A 526 26.17 0.68 -27.30
N GLY A 527 24.85 0.51 -27.29
CA GLY A 527 24.18 -0.69 -27.77
C GLY A 527 22.68 -0.64 -27.44
N SER A 528 21.87 -0.54 -28.47
CA SER A 528 20.42 -0.36 -28.49
C SER A 528 19.59 -1.34 -27.63
N SER A 529 18.52 -0.79 -27.04
CA SER A 529 17.16 -1.33 -26.83
C SER A 529 16.96 -2.78 -26.32
N SER A 530 16.21 -2.85 -25.20
CA SER A 530 15.21 -3.88 -24.82
C SER A 530 15.59 -5.35 -24.94
N HIS A 531 15.62 -6.08 -23.82
CA HIS A 531 15.08 -7.44 -23.63
C HIS A 531 15.18 -7.74 -22.13
N GLU A 532 14.09 -7.94 -21.38
CA GLU A 532 13.39 -9.23 -21.20
C GLU A 532 14.35 -10.41 -21.12
N ASN A 533 14.15 -11.31 -20.14
CA ASN A 533 14.93 -12.53 -19.96
C ASN A 533 14.86 -13.40 -21.22
N VAL A 534 15.72 -13.13 -22.20
CA VAL A 534 15.89 -13.94 -23.39
C VAL A 534 16.97 -14.95 -23.04
N ASP A 535 16.57 -16.22 -23.11
CA ASP A 535 17.46 -17.38 -23.06
C ASP A 535 18.78 -17.05 -23.78
N PRO A 536 19.94 -17.23 -23.12
CA PRO A 536 21.22 -16.93 -23.70
C PRO A 536 21.34 -17.51 -25.11
N VAL A 537 21.01 -18.77 -25.34
CA VAL A 537 21.16 -19.41 -26.66
C VAL A 537 20.35 -18.66 -27.72
N LEU A 538 19.14 -18.22 -27.40
CA LEU A 538 18.29 -17.40 -28.28
C LEU A 538 18.85 -15.99 -28.52
N SER A 539 19.44 -15.37 -27.50
CA SER A 539 20.16 -14.10 -27.68
C SER A 539 21.28 -14.26 -28.70
N PHE A 540 22.16 -15.25 -28.55
CA PHE A 540 23.23 -15.53 -29.52
C PHE A 540 22.69 -15.75 -30.94
N ILE A 541 21.66 -16.59 -31.04
CA ILE A 541 21.06 -16.92 -32.33
C ILE A 541 20.43 -15.71 -32.99
N ASN A 542 19.89 -14.74 -32.24
CA ASN A 542 19.21 -13.57 -32.78
C ASN A 542 20.14 -12.36 -32.99
N THR A 543 21.19 -12.20 -32.18
CA THR A 543 21.99 -10.97 -32.15
C THR A 543 23.37 -11.10 -32.77
N ASP A 544 24.01 -12.27 -32.73
CA ASP A 544 25.42 -12.39 -33.14
C ASP A 544 25.57 -12.32 -34.66
N ASP A 545 26.63 -11.67 -35.13
CA ASP A 545 26.96 -11.61 -36.55
C ASP A 545 27.48 -12.95 -37.08
N ARG A 546 27.53 -13.07 -38.42
CA ARG A 546 27.90 -14.30 -39.11
C ARG A 546 29.29 -14.82 -38.71
N GLU A 547 30.25 -13.92 -38.51
CA GLU A 547 31.63 -14.29 -38.20
C GLU A 547 31.74 -14.83 -36.77
N LYS A 548 31.08 -14.18 -35.81
CA LYS A 548 30.97 -14.65 -34.43
C LYS A 548 30.27 -15.99 -34.33
N MET A 549 29.17 -16.19 -35.06
CA MET A 549 28.49 -17.49 -35.09
C MET A 549 29.37 -18.61 -35.63
N ILE A 550 30.14 -18.36 -36.70
CA ILE A 550 31.09 -19.34 -37.26
C ILE A 550 32.20 -19.66 -36.27
N GLN A 551 32.71 -18.65 -35.54
CA GLN A 551 33.76 -18.83 -34.56
C GLN A 551 33.28 -19.64 -33.35
N ILE A 552 32.09 -19.33 -32.81
CA ILE A 552 31.49 -20.01 -31.65
C ILE A 552 31.11 -21.45 -32.00
N LEU A 553 30.51 -21.67 -33.17
CA LEU A 553 30.10 -23.00 -33.63
C LEU A 553 31.25 -23.82 -34.24
N ARG A 554 32.50 -23.34 -34.15
CA ARG A 554 33.66 -24.06 -34.68
C ARG A 554 33.80 -25.43 -34.00
N GLY A 555 33.93 -26.47 -34.83
CA GLY A 555 34.01 -27.86 -34.38
C GLY A 555 32.66 -28.59 -34.21
N THR A 556 31.50 -27.93 -34.42
CA THR A 556 30.17 -28.59 -34.37
C THR A 556 29.80 -29.35 -35.66
N LYS A 557 30.64 -29.27 -36.71
CA LYS A 557 30.37 -29.76 -38.09
C LYS A 557 29.11 -29.14 -38.73
N ILE A 558 28.58 -28.05 -38.19
CA ILE A 558 27.48 -27.29 -38.81
C ILE A 558 28.04 -26.52 -40.01
N GLN A 559 27.42 -26.71 -41.18
CA GLN A 559 27.85 -26.06 -42.41
C GLN A 559 27.51 -24.57 -42.39
N GLN A 560 28.37 -23.73 -42.98
CA GLN A 560 28.13 -22.29 -43.09
C GLN A 560 26.79 -21.95 -43.75
N LYS A 561 26.36 -22.75 -44.75
CA LYS A 561 25.04 -22.60 -45.38
C LYS A 561 23.87 -22.74 -44.40
N SER A 562 24.03 -23.52 -43.34
CA SER A 562 23.01 -23.65 -42.28
C SER A 562 23.02 -22.44 -41.34
N ILE A 563 24.21 -21.90 -41.02
CA ILE A 563 24.36 -20.65 -40.26
C ILE A 563 23.72 -19.49 -41.03
N ASP A 564 23.94 -19.41 -42.34
CA ASP A 564 23.33 -18.39 -43.22
C ASP A 564 21.80 -18.48 -43.21
N LYS A 565 21.24 -19.69 -43.17
CA LYS A 565 19.78 -19.90 -43.04
C LYS A 565 19.24 -19.49 -41.68
N ILE A 566 19.99 -19.71 -40.61
CA ILE A 566 19.60 -19.28 -39.26
C ILE A 566 19.57 -17.75 -39.21
N ILE A 567 20.61 -17.08 -39.71
CA ILE A 567 20.68 -15.61 -39.72
C ILE A 567 19.56 -15.00 -40.56
N LYS A 568 19.26 -15.58 -41.72
CA LYS A 568 18.22 -15.07 -42.63
C LYS A 568 16.81 -15.10 -42.03
N ASN A 569 16.52 -16.03 -41.12
CA ASN A 569 15.16 -16.26 -40.62
C ASN A 569 14.95 -15.78 -39.18
N ARG A 570 15.83 -14.90 -38.68
CA ARG A 570 15.66 -14.17 -37.42
C ARG A 570 14.44 -13.21 -37.49
N PRO A 571 13.81 -12.88 -36.35
CA PRO A 571 14.10 -13.38 -35.00
C PRO A 571 13.37 -14.71 -34.68
N TYR A 572 13.95 -15.45 -33.76
CA TYR A 572 13.39 -16.66 -33.15
C TYR A 572 12.89 -16.33 -31.74
N SER A 573 11.67 -16.76 -31.41
CA SER A 573 11.10 -16.55 -30.07
C SER A 573 11.47 -17.67 -29.09
N GLN A 574 11.74 -18.86 -29.61
CA GLN A 574 12.09 -20.08 -28.88
C GLN A 574 12.99 -21.00 -29.74
N LEU A 575 13.80 -21.86 -29.13
CA LEU A 575 14.78 -22.70 -29.86
C LEU A 575 14.14 -23.68 -30.85
N ASP A 576 12.92 -24.15 -30.56
CA ASP A 576 12.18 -25.07 -31.44
C ASP A 576 11.81 -24.44 -32.79
N GLU A 577 11.78 -23.11 -32.87
CA GLU A 577 11.55 -22.42 -34.15
C GLU A 577 12.72 -22.57 -35.13
N LEU A 578 13.91 -22.99 -34.68
CA LEU A 578 15.04 -23.27 -35.58
C LEU A 578 14.73 -24.42 -36.53
N GLU A 579 14.08 -25.46 -36.04
CA GLU A 579 13.73 -26.63 -36.86
C GLU A 579 12.69 -26.28 -37.91
N SER A 580 11.69 -25.46 -37.55
CA SER A 580 10.60 -25.08 -38.45
C SER A 580 10.93 -23.91 -39.38
N LYS A 581 11.53 -22.82 -38.89
CA LYS A 581 11.87 -21.63 -39.69
C LYS A 581 13.20 -21.77 -40.43
N ALA A 582 14.25 -22.28 -39.77
CA ALA A 582 15.57 -22.43 -40.38
C ALA A 582 15.74 -23.76 -41.14
N LYS A 583 14.79 -24.70 -40.98
CA LYS A 583 14.83 -26.06 -41.55
C LYS A 583 16.13 -26.78 -41.22
N ILE A 584 16.61 -26.65 -39.99
CA ILE A 584 17.75 -27.42 -39.48
C ILE A 584 17.24 -28.69 -38.77
N SER A 585 18.07 -29.72 -38.72
CA SER A 585 17.70 -30.96 -38.02
C SER A 585 17.82 -30.79 -36.50
N LYS A 586 17.06 -31.58 -35.74
CA LYS A 586 17.13 -31.65 -34.27
C LYS A 586 18.55 -31.84 -33.75
N SER A 587 19.33 -32.72 -34.38
CA SER A 587 20.75 -32.93 -34.04
C SER A 587 21.63 -31.68 -34.24
N MET A 588 21.26 -30.76 -35.14
CA MET A 588 21.96 -29.47 -35.28
C MET A 588 21.52 -28.46 -34.23
N ARG A 589 20.24 -28.44 -33.87
CA ARG A 589 19.70 -27.62 -32.77
C ARG A 589 20.40 -27.96 -31.45
N ASP A 590 20.45 -29.24 -31.11
CA ASP A 590 21.06 -29.72 -29.86
C ASP A 590 22.57 -29.37 -29.79
N LYS A 591 23.28 -29.40 -30.91
CA LYS A 591 24.69 -28.96 -30.99
C LYS A 591 24.89 -27.46 -30.79
N ILE A 592 23.92 -26.63 -31.17
CA ILE A 592 23.98 -25.18 -30.96
C ILE A 592 23.75 -24.86 -29.49
N GLU A 593 22.82 -25.58 -28.85
CA GLU A 593 22.50 -25.49 -27.43
C GLU A 593 23.70 -25.93 -26.56
N ASP A 594 24.26 -27.12 -26.83
CA ASP A 594 25.41 -27.68 -26.10
C ASP A 594 26.67 -26.80 -26.18
N LYS A 595 26.92 -26.19 -27.36
CA LYS A 595 28.16 -25.43 -27.59
C LYS A 595 28.20 -24.13 -26.80
N ARG A 596 27.04 -23.57 -26.42
CA ARG A 596 26.96 -22.35 -25.62
C ARG A 596 26.77 -22.62 -24.12
N GLY A 597 26.39 -23.83 -23.72
CA GLY A 597 26.41 -24.26 -22.31
C GLY A 597 27.81 -24.43 -21.70
N TYR A 598 28.88 -24.30 -22.50
CA TYR A 598 30.29 -24.47 -22.10
C TYR A 598 31.14 -23.19 -22.25
N LEU A 599 30.52 -22.03 -22.49
CA LEU A 599 31.11 -20.69 -22.44
C LEU A 599 30.48 -19.92 -21.30
#